data_AF-A0A450ZUG0-F1
#
_entry.id   AF-A0A450ZUG0-F1
#
_cell.length_a   1.000
_cell.length_b   1.000
_cell.length_c   1.000
_cell.angle_alpha   90.00
_cell.angle_beta   90.00
_cell.angle_gamma   90.00
#
_symmetry.space_group_name_H-M   'P 1'
#
loop_
_entity.id
_entity.type
_entity.pdbx_description
1 polymer ?
#
loop_
_entity_poly.entity_id
_entity_poly.type
_entity_poly.pdbx_seq_one_letter_code
_entity_poly.pdbx_strand_id
1 'polypeptide(L)'
;MWGIKVFFVYTPRRVNCPSCGIRVEQMPWVNGKYRLTNAYSWFLAGWAKRLSWKEVGEAFHTTWYHVFFSVHIAVTWGLEHRELFGIQAIGINEIQWRRGHHYLTLVYRIDAGCRRLLWIGKSTVVAQLVSGQRPILQWHRRGLEQESKTHDRKAYGFRTYHSTEIALYHALGNLPVPESTHKFF
;
A
#
# COMPACT_ATOMS: atom_id res chain seq x y z
N MET A 1 19.43 13.73 -1.48
CA MET A 1 20.10 12.41 -1.37
C MET A 1 21.13 12.29 -2.48
N TRP A 2 22.35 11.84 -2.19
CA TRP A 2 23.54 12.01 -3.04
C TRP A 2 23.71 10.97 -4.17
N GLY A 3 22.73 10.08 -4.40
CA GLY A 3 22.79 9.09 -5.48
C GLY A 3 23.90 8.04 -5.35
N ILE A 4 24.52 7.91 -4.17
CA ILE A 4 25.62 6.98 -3.93
C ILE A 4 25.06 5.55 -3.89
N LYS A 5 25.62 4.66 -4.72
CA LYS A 5 25.27 3.24 -4.70
C LYS A 5 25.84 2.60 -3.43
N VAL A 6 24.96 2.04 -2.61
CA VAL A 6 25.32 1.29 -1.40
C VAL A 6 24.97 -0.17 -1.63
N PHE A 7 25.93 -1.05 -1.36
CA PHE A 7 25.75 -2.49 -1.45
C PHE A 7 25.88 -3.12 -0.07
N PHE A 8 24.96 -4.02 0.27
CA PHE A 8 25.07 -4.85 1.44
C PHE A 8 25.32 -6.29 0.99
N VAL A 9 26.57 -6.75 1.14
CA VAL A 9 26.98 -8.09 0.71
C VAL A 9 26.92 -9.03 1.89
N TYR A 10 26.14 -10.09 1.76
CA TYR A 10 25.92 -11.07 2.83
C TYR A 10 25.70 -12.47 2.22
N THR A 11 26.19 -13.51 2.91
CA THR A 11 26.05 -14.91 2.49
C THR A 11 25.15 -15.64 3.49
N PRO A 12 23.85 -15.84 3.18
CA PRO A 12 22.94 -16.51 4.10
C PRO A 12 23.33 -17.97 4.35
N ARG A 13 23.38 -18.37 5.61
CA ARG A 13 23.57 -19.75 6.05
C ARG A 13 22.32 -20.58 5.74
N ARG A 14 22.53 -21.75 5.13
CA ARG A 14 21.49 -22.78 4.93
C ARG A 14 21.71 -23.90 5.94
N VAL A 15 20.74 -24.11 6.82
CA VAL A 15 20.79 -25.13 7.88
C VAL A 15 19.85 -26.28 7.50
N ASN A 16 20.32 -27.52 7.64
CA ASN A 16 19.48 -28.71 7.48
C ASN A 16 18.97 -29.15 8.86
N CYS A 17 17.79 -28.64 9.26
CA CYS A 17 17.17 -28.98 10.54
C CYS A 17 16.56 -30.40 10.47
N PRO A 18 16.88 -31.33 11.40
CA PRO A 18 16.33 -32.69 11.39
C PRO A 18 14.80 -32.76 11.43
N SER A 19 14.13 -31.83 12.11
CA SER A 19 12.66 -31.79 12.23
C SER A 19 11.97 -30.86 11.22
N CYS A 20 12.70 -29.88 10.67
CA CYS A 20 12.14 -28.78 9.90
C CYS A 20 12.52 -28.80 8.40
N GLY A 21 13.49 -29.65 8.02
CA GLY A 21 14.12 -29.67 6.71
C GLY A 21 15.11 -28.52 6.48
N ILE A 22 15.39 -28.21 5.20
CA ILE A 22 16.34 -27.17 4.80
C ILE A 22 15.73 -25.77 5.02
N ARG A 23 16.36 -24.97 5.87
CA ARG A 23 15.98 -23.58 6.16
C ARG A 23 17.14 -22.63 5.88
N VAL A 24 16.82 -21.39 5.53
CA VAL A 24 17.78 -20.29 5.42
C VAL A 24 17.69 -19.49 6.72
N GLU A 25 18.82 -19.03 7.25
CA GLU A 25 18.82 -18.15 8.42
C GLU A 25 17.96 -16.90 8.19
N GLN A 26 17.33 -16.42 9.25
CA GLN A 26 16.56 -15.19 9.20
C GLN A 26 17.51 -13.99 9.23
N MET A 27 17.37 -13.09 8.25
CA MET A 27 18.08 -11.80 8.25
C MET A 27 17.16 -10.72 8.79
N PRO A 28 17.52 -9.97 9.85
CA PRO A 28 16.63 -8.98 10.46
C PRO A 28 16.34 -7.77 9.55
N TRP A 29 17.16 -7.52 8.53
CA TRP A 29 17.03 -6.38 7.62
C TRP A 29 16.32 -6.72 6.29
N VAL A 30 15.94 -7.97 6.03
CA VAL A 30 15.30 -8.40 4.77
C VAL A 30 14.14 -9.32 5.12
N ASN A 31 12.99 -9.12 4.46
CA ASN A 31 11.93 -10.12 4.49
C ASN A 31 12.19 -11.20 3.43
N GLY A 32 12.04 -12.48 3.78
CA GLY A 32 12.15 -13.60 2.83
C GLY A 32 13.44 -13.60 2.00
N LYS A 33 13.30 -13.82 0.68
CA LYS A 33 14.40 -13.90 -0.29
C LYS A 33 14.56 -12.61 -1.11
N TYR A 34 14.02 -11.50 -0.64
CA TYR A 34 14.07 -10.23 -1.38
C TYR A 34 15.47 -9.63 -1.35
N ARG A 35 15.83 -8.94 -2.43
CA ARG A 35 17.13 -8.25 -2.55
C ARG A 35 17.15 -6.85 -1.95
N LEU A 36 15.99 -6.34 -1.51
CA LEU A 36 15.85 -5.02 -0.89
C LEU A 36 15.82 -5.17 0.63
N THR A 37 16.53 -4.28 1.31
CA THR A 37 16.40 -4.16 2.76
C THR A 37 15.02 -3.58 3.11
N ASN A 38 14.50 -3.96 4.27
CA ASN A 38 13.23 -3.45 4.81
C ASN A 38 13.25 -1.92 4.88
N ALA A 39 14.37 -1.34 5.34
CA ALA A 39 14.54 0.12 5.41
C ALA A 39 14.48 0.78 4.03
N TYR A 40 15.12 0.20 3.00
CA TYR A 40 15.08 0.75 1.66
C TYR A 40 13.69 0.62 1.03
N SER A 41 12.96 -0.47 1.31
CA SER A 41 11.56 -0.61 0.89
C SER A 41 10.69 0.50 1.50
N TRP A 42 10.78 0.75 2.82
CA TRP A 42 10.04 1.84 3.45
C TRP A 42 10.41 3.22 2.89
N PHE A 43 11.68 3.43 2.56
CA PHE A 43 12.12 4.65 1.90
C PHE A 43 11.48 4.84 0.52
N LEU A 44 11.50 3.82 -0.35
CA LEU A 44 10.85 3.88 -1.67
C LEU A 44 9.34 4.09 -1.57
N ALA A 45 8.67 3.42 -0.63
CA ALA A 45 7.25 3.63 -0.37
C ALA A 45 6.96 5.08 0.05
N GLY A 46 7.80 5.66 0.91
CA GLY A 46 7.68 7.06 1.30
C GLY A 46 7.73 8.04 0.12
N TRP A 47 8.64 7.82 -0.83
CA TRP A 47 8.74 8.63 -2.06
C TRP A 47 7.57 8.40 -3.03
N ALA A 48 7.05 7.18 -3.10
CA ALA A 48 5.87 6.84 -3.90
C ALA A 48 4.57 7.54 -3.43
N LYS A 49 4.60 8.23 -2.28
CA LYS A 49 3.51 9.14 -1.89
C LYS A 49 3.55 10.46 -2.68
N ARG A 50 4.73 10.90 -3.11
CA ARG A 50 4.94 12.20 -3.78
C ARG A 50 5.12 12.08 -5.28
N LEU A 51 5.77 11.02 -5.74
CA LEU A 51 6.10 10.77 -7.15
C LEU A 51 5.37 9.53 -7.68
N SER A 52 5.24 9.40 -8.99
CA SER A 52 4.79 8.16 -9.61
C SER A 52 5.82 7.04 -9.41
N TRP A 53 5.39 5.77 -9.47
CA TRP A 53 6.31 4.65 -9.24
C TRP A 53 7.44 4.57 -10.26
N LYS A 54 7.19 5.05 -11.49
CA LYS A 54 8.20 5.16 -12.53
C LYS A 54 9.25 6.22 -12.16
N GLU A 55 8.81 7.42 -11.78
CA GLU A 55 9.71 8.50 -11.37
C GLU A 55 10.54 8.14 -10.14
N VAL A 56 9.95 7.43 -9.15
CA VAL A 56 10.71 6.90 -8.00
C VAL A 56 11.78 5.91 -8.47
N GLY A 57 11.43 5.00 -9.39
CA GLY A 57 12.38 4.05 -9.96
C GLY A 57 13.55 4.75 -10.66
N GLU A 58 13.25 5.75 -11.48
CA GLU A 58 14.23 6.57 -12.19
C GLU A 58 15.12 7.38 -11.23
N ALA A 59 14.52 8.05 -10.24
CA ALA A 59 15.23 8.89 -9.27
C ALA A 59 16.20 8.11 -8.38
N PHE A 60 15.88 6.85 -8.04
CA PHE A 60 16.71 6.01 -7.17
C PHE A 60 17.42 4.88 -7.91
N HIS A 61 17.47 4.94 -9.24
CA HIS A 61 18.11 3.93 -10.09
C HIS A 61 17.72 2.49 -9.74
N THR A 62 16.43 2.28 -9.48
CA THR A 62 15.85 0.98 -9.15
C THR A 62 14.75 0.63 -10.15
N THR A 63 14.32 -0.62 -10.16
CA THR A 63 13.21 -1.01 -11.03
C THR A 63 11.90 -0.51 -10.46
N TRP A 64 10.95 -0.18 -11.32
CA TRP A 64 9.57 0.09 -10.90
C TRP A 64 9.01 -1.08 -10.06
N TYR A 65 9.46 -2.31 -10.30
CA TYR A 65 9.00 -3.51 -9.58
C TYR A 65 9.38 -3.44 -8.11
N HIS A 66 10.61 -3.00 -7.82
CA HIS A 66 11.05 -2.74 -6.45
C HIS A 66 10.21 -1.64 -5.78
N VAL A 67 9.81 -0.61 -6.52
CA VAL A 67 8.93 0.44 -5.98
C VAL A 67 7.54 -0.10 -5.68
N PHE A 68 6.90 -0.79 -6.63
CA PHE A 68 5.60 -1.44 -6.43
C PHE A 68 5.64 -2.37 -5.23
N PHE A 69 6.64 -3.24 -5.17
CA PHE A 69 6.80 -4.20 -4.09
C PHE A 69 6.99 -3.52 -2.72
N SER A 70 7.75 -2.43 -2.68
CA SER A 70 7.92 -1.60 -1.48
C SER A 70 6.60 -1.00 -0.99
N VAL A 71 5.81 -0.46 -1.93
CA VAL A 71 4.47 0.07 -1.64
C VAL A 71 3.53 -1.04 -1.18
N HIS A 72 3.60 -2.21 -1.80
CA HIS A 72 2.82 -3.37 -1.40
C HIS A 72 3.13 -3.77 0.05
N ILE A 73 4.41 -3.92 0.42
CA ILE A 73 4.79 -4.19 1.83
C ILE A 73 4.20 -3.15 2.77
N ALA A 74 4.34 -1.86 2.43
CA ALA A 74 3.86 -0.78 3.26
C ALA A 74 2.33 -0.84 3.47
N VAL A 75 1.59 -1.14 2.40
CA VAL A 75 0.13 -1.29 2.45
C VAL A 75 -0.27 -2.53 3.24
N THR A 76 0.33 -3.69 2.98
CA THR A 76 0.03 -4.94 3.70
C THR A 76 0.26 -4.78 5.20
N TRP A 77 1.44 -4.31 5.59
CA TRP A 77 1.76 -4.06 6.99
C TRP A 77 0.78 -3.05 7.60
N GLY A 78 0.51 -1.95 6.87
CA GLY A 78 -0.41 -0.92 7.30
C GLY A 78 -1.85 -1.41 7.49
N LEU A 79 -2.32 -2.32 6.63
CA LEU A 79 -3.66 -2.92 6.73
C LEU A 79 -3.77 -3.90 7.90
N GLU A 80 -2.69 -4.62 8.22
CA GLU A 80 -2.62 -5.53 9.38
C GLU A 80 -2.59 -4.77 10.71
N HIS A 81 -1.97 -3.59 10.73
CA HIS A 81 -1.76 -2.79 11.96
C HIS A 81 -2.71 -1.60 12.07
N ARG A 82 -3.67 -1.44 11.15
CA ARG A 82 -4.65 -0.35 11.23
C ARG A 82 -5.68 -0.65 12.30
N GLU A 83 -6.11 0.40 12.96
CA GLU A 83 -7.23 0.35 13.89
C GLU A 83 -8.49 0.91 13.23
N LEU A 84 -9.62 0.23 13.44
CA LEU A 84 -10.92 0.57 12.85
C LEU A 84 -11.97 0.99 13.89
N PHE A 85 -11.54 1.45 15.07
CA PHE A 85 -12.47 1.90 16.11
C PHE A 85 -12.94 3.36 15.92
N GLY A 86 -14.08 3.68 16.53
CA GLY A 86 -14.57 5.06 16.64
C GLY A 86 -15.01 5.70 15.33
N ILE A 87 -15.41 4.91 14.33
CA ILE A 87 -15.94 5.41 13.06
C ILE A 87 -17.38 5.86 13.27
N GLN A 88 -17.67 7.15 13.07
CA GLN A 88 -19.02 7.71 13.26
C GLN A 88 -19.82 7.75 11.96
N ALA A 89 -19.14 8.05 10.85
CA ALA A 89 -19.75 8.17 9.53
C ALA A 89 -18.90 7.50 8.45
N ILE A 90 -19.61 6.84 7.53
CA ILE A 90 -19.01 6.13 6.39
C ILE A 90 -19.54 6.72 5.09
N GLY A 91 -18.60 7.02 4.20
CA GLY A 91 -18.87 7.42 2.82
C GLY A 91 -18.63 6.26 1.86
N ILE A 92 -19.60 5.99 0.98
CA ILE A 92 -19.46 5.03 -0.11
C ILE A 92 -19.38 5.79 -1.43
N ASN A 93 -18.40 5.46 -2.26
CA ASN A 93 -18.26 6.01 -3.60
C ASN A 93 -17.95 4.90 -4.61
N GLU A 94 -18.23 5.18 -5.88
CA GLU A 94 -17.89 4.29 -6.99
C GLU A 94 -16.99 5.02 -7.97
N ILE A 95 -15.90 4.37 -8.37
CA ILE A 95 -14.99 4.87 -9.41
C ILE A 95 -14.97 3.90 -10.58
N GLN A 96 -14.93 4.44 -11.79
CA GLN A 96 -14.68 3.63 -12.97
C GLN A 96 -13.17 3.33 -13.07
N TRP A 97 -12.82 2.05 -13.20
CA TRP A 97 -11.46 1.58 -13.31
C TRP A 97 -11.25 0.92 -14.68
N ARG A 98 -10.43 1.56 -15.53
CA ARG A 98 -10.25 1.29 -16.97
C ARG A 98 -11.45 1.67 -17.84
N ARG A 99 -11.25 1.62 -19.16
CA ARG A 99 -12.35 1.72 -20.14
C ARG A 99 -13.22 0.48 -20.05
N GLY A 100 -14.53 0.67 -20.21
CA GLY A 100 -15.55 -0.37 -20.03
C GLY A 100 -16.30 -0.25 -18.71
N HIS A 101 -17.38 -1.00 -18.55
CA HIS A 101 -18.25 -1.02 -17.36
C HIS A 101 -17.58 -1.75 -16.18
N HIS A 102 -16.40 -1.29 -15.77
CA HIS A 102 -15.64 -1.80 -14.64
C HIS A 102 -15.60 -0.75 -13.54
N TYR A 103 -16.15 -1.10 -12.39
CA TYR A 103 -16.31 -0.19 -11.27
C TYR A 103 -15.68 -0.76 -10.00
N LEU A 104 -15.07 0.13 -9.22
CA LEU A 104 -14.55 -0.15 -7.90
C LEU A 104 -15.38 0.64 -6.89
N THR A 105 -15.85 -0.05 -5.86
CA THR A 105 -16.49 0.58 -4.72
C THR A 105 -15.44 0.91 -3.69
N LEU A 106 -15.46 2.15 -3.23
CA LEU A 106 -14.58 2.69 -2.21
C LEU A 106 -15.40 3.03 -0.98
N VAL A 107 -14.92 2.59 0.17
CA VAL A 107 -15.54 2.87 1.46
C VAL A 107 -14.57 3.69 2.28
N TYR A 108 -15.00 4.87 2.71
CA TYR A 108 -14.19 5.84 3.44
C TYR A 108 -14.80 6.12 4.80
N ARG A 109 -13.92 6.43 5.76
CA ARG A 109 -14.27 7.20 6.96
C ARG A 109 -14.43 8.66 6.57
N ILE A 110 -15.51 9.29 6.99
CA ILE A 110 -15.82 10.71 6.71
C ILE A 110 -16.09 11.51 7.98
N ASP A 111 -15.42 11.15 9.08
CA ASP A 111 -15.52 11.87 10.35
C ASP A 111 -14.88 13.26 10.23
N ALA A 112 -15.29 14.19 11.09
CA ALA A 112 -14.77 15.56 11.09
C ALA A 112 -13.23 15.56 11.20
N GLY A 113 -12.54 16.09 10.19
CA GLY A 113 -11.08 16.18 10.14
C GLY A 113 -10.34 14.88 9.77
N CYS A 114 -11.04 13.76 9.52
CA CYS A 114 -10.40 12.48 9.19
C CYS A 114 -11.06 11.81 7.97
N ARG A 115 -10.37 11.91 6.82
CA ARG A 115 -10.71 11.17 5.60
C ARG A 115 -9.70 10.04 5.41
N ARG A 116 -10.17 8.80 5.46
CA ARG A 116 -9.34 7.59 5.33
C ARG A 116 -10.08 6.51 4.53
N LEU A 117 -9.43 5.92 3.54
CA LEU A 117 -9.94 4.74 2.84
C LEU A 117 -9.93 3.53 3.79
N LEU A 118 -11.11 2.95 4.01
CA LEU A 118 -11.32 1.77 4.84
C LEU A 118 -11.29 0.50 4.01
N TRP A 119 -11.90 0.55 2.82
CA TRP A 119 -11.99 -0.62 1.96
C TRP A 119 -12.14 -0.24 0.49
N ILE A 120 -11.62 -1.10 -0.37
CA ILE A 120 -11.84 -1.08 -1.81
C ILE A 120 -12.18 -2.49 -2.29
N GLY A 121 -13.11 -2.59 -3.23
CA GLY A 121 -13.43 -3.85 -3.86
C GLY A 121 -14.42 -3.72 -4.99
N LYS A 122 -14.79 -4.86 -5.57
CA LYS A 122 -15.86 -4.94 -6.56
C LYS A 122 -17.22 -4.90 -5.84
N SER A 123 -18.22 -4.32 -6.50
CA SER A 123 -19.51 -3.91 -5.92
C SER A 123 -20.30 -5.00 -5.19
N THR A 124 -20.03 -6.28 -5.45
CA THR A 124 -20.80 -7.40 -4.88
C THR A 124 -20.60 -7.65 -3.38
N VAL A 125 -19.64 -7.01 -2.71
CA VAL A 125 -19.23 -7.38 -1.32
C VAL A 125 -19.57 -6.33 -0.26
N VAL A 126 -20.03 -5.15 -0.63
CA VAL A 126 -20.21 -3.99 0.28
C VAL A 126 -21.21 -4.27 1.41
N ALA A 127 -22.16 -5.18 1.19
CA ALA A 127 -23.20 -5.52 2.17
C ALA A 127 -22.66 -6.13 3.48
N GLN A 128 -21.49 -6.78 3.46
CA GLN A 128 -20.98 -7.50 4.65
C GLN A 128 -20.22 -6.61 5.65
N LEU A 129 -19.62 -5.49 5.21
CA LEU A 129 -18.88 -4.58 6.09
C LEU A 129 -19.80 -3.65 6.90
N VAL A 130 -21.02 -3.43 6.43
CA VAL A 130 -21.98 -2.48 7.01
C VAL A 130 -22.92 -3.15 8.03
N SER A 131 -22.96 -4.48 8.11
CA SER A 131 -23.94 -5.20 8.94
C SER A 131 -23.63 -5.20 10.44
N GLY A 132 -22.38 -4.91 10.85
CA GLY A 132 -21.94 -5.02 12.26
C GLY A 132 -21.95 -3.72 13.07
N GLN A 133 -22.11 -2.56 12.43
CA GLN A 133 -22.11 -1.25 13.07
C GLN A 133 -23.24 -0.40 12.48
N ARG A 134 -23.84 0.51 13.25
CA ARG A 134 -24.82 1.50 12.75
C ARG A 134 -24.19 2.90 12.56
N PRO A 135 -23.13 3.07 11.75
CA PRO A 135 -22.66 4.41 11.42
C PRO A 135 -23.66 5.09 10.47
N ILE A 136 -23.65 6.42 10.46
CA ILE A 136 -24.46 7.19 9.52
C ILE A 136 -23.87 6.98 8.12
N LEU A 137 -24.59 6.27 7.25
CA LEU A 137 -24.23 6.09 5.85
C LEU A 137 -24.54 7.38 5.09
N GLN A 138 -23.52 8.02 4.50
CA GLN A 138 -23.73 9.16 3.62
C GLN A 138 -23.11 8.90 2.25
N TRP A 139 -23.91 9.12 1.20
CA TRP A 139 -23.39 9.12 -0.17
C TRP A 139 -22.68 10.45 -0.44
N HIS A 140 -21.35 10.43 -0.52
CA HIS A 140 -20.55 11.62 -0.80
C HIS A 140 -19.80 11.46 -2.13
N ARG A 141 -20.32 12.09 -3.19
CA ARG A 141 -19.84 11.88 -4.57
C ARG A 141 -18.82 12.92 -5.05
N ARG A 142 -18.85 14.16 -4.55
CA ARG A 142 -18.04 15.27 -5.11
C ARG A 142 -16.64 15.34 -4.47
N GLY A 143 -15.59 15.28 -5.31
CA GLY A 143 -14.18 15.47 -4.94
C GLY A 143 -13.34 14.18 -4.92
N LEU A 144 -13.88 13.09 -4.37
CA LEU A 144 -13.14 11.82 -4.19
C LEU A 144 -12.80 11.13 -5.52
N GLU A 145 -13.65 11.28 -6.53
CA GLU A 145 -13.41 10.70 -7.85
C GLU A 145 -12.17 11.32 -8.53
N GLN A 146 -11.99 12.63 -8.42
CA GLN A 146 -10.86 13.34 -9.00
C GLN A 146 -9.55 12.97 -8.31
N GLU A 147 -9.59 12.83 -6.98
CA GLU A 147 -8.45 12.41 -6.16
C GLU A 147 -8.03 10.99 -6.50
N SER A 148 -8.98 10.06 -6.59
CA SER A 148 -8.72 8.68 -7.00
C SER A 148 -8.11 8.58 -8.40
N LYS A 149 -8.66 9.31 -9.38
CA LYS A 149 -8.15 9.34 -10.77
C LYS A 149 -6.72 9.87 -10.85
N THR A 150 -6.37 10.83 -9.99
CA THR A 150 -5.00 11.37 -9.91
C THR A 150 -4.02 10.33 -9.37
N HIS A 151 -4.45 9.53 -8.40
CA HIS A 151 -3.62 8.48 -7.81
C HIS A 151 -3.43 7.27 -8.72
N ASP A 152 -4.44 6.91 -9.52
CA ASP A 152 -4.32 5.85 -10.53
C ASP A 152 -3.21 6.18 -11.57
N ARG A 153 -2.95 7.46 -11.82
CA ARG A 153 -1.83 7.90 -12.67
C ARG A 153 -0.45 7.65 -12.05
N LYS A 154 -0.32 7.51 -10.72
CA LYS A 154 0.96 7.15 -10.08
C LYS A 154 1.40 5.72 -10.42
N ALA A 155 0.43 4.85 -10.70
CA ALA A 155 0.64 3.46 -11.07
C ALA A 155 0.47 3.22 -12.59
N TYR A 156 0.65 4.24 -13.45
CA TYR A 156 0.27 4.23 -14.89
C TYR A 156 0.69 2.99 -15.70
N GLY A 157 1.78 2.30 -15.31
CA GLY A 157 2.24 1.04 -15.92
C GLY A 157 1.50 -0.23 -15.48
N PHE A 158 0.81 -0.20 -14.34
CA PHE A 158 0.07 -1.33 -13.77
C PHE A 158 -1.41 -1.10 -13.87
N ARG A 159 -1.98 -1.66 -14.93
CA ARG A 159 -3.42 -1.63 -15.11
C ARG A 159 -4.11 -2.75 -14.33
N THR A 160 -3.47 -3.52 -13.45
CA THR A 160 -4.16 -4.64 -12.79
C THR A 160 -5.05 -4.13 -11.65
N TYR A 161 -6.04 -4.94 -11.25
CA TYR A 161 -6.93 -4.58 -10.14
C TYR A 161 -6.10 -4.37 -8.86
N HIS A 162 -5.22 -5.33 -8.60
CA HIS A 162 -4.39 -5.37 -7.42
C HIS A 162 -3.43 -4.17 -7.33
N SER A 163 -2.85 -3.72 -8.44
CA SER A 163 -1.99 -2.54 -8.42
C SER A 163 -2.75 -1.25 -8.12
N THR A 164 -3.95 -1.09 -8.71
CA THR A 164 -4.83 0.05 -8.41
C THR A 164 -5.27 0.04 -6.95
N GLU A 165 -5.66 -1.12 -6.43
CA GLU A 165 -6.00 -1.32 -5.02
C GLU A 165 -4.85 -0.92 -4.08
N ILE A 166 -3.64 -1.42 -4.33
CA ILE A 166 -2.45 -1.08 -3.57
C ILE A 166 -2.14 0.43 -3.66
N ALA A 167 -2.24 1.02 -4.86
CA ALA A 167 -2.01 2.45 -5.04
C ALA A 167 -3.01 3.30 -4.25
N LEU A 168 -4.29 2.93 -4.26
CA LEU A 168 -5.35 3.65 -3.56
C LEU A 168 -5.23 3.52 -2.05
N TYR A 169 -4.92 2.33 -1.51
CA TYR A 169 -4.61 2.18 -0.08
C TYR A 169 -3.37 2.97 0.33
N HIS A 170 -2.33 2.96 -0.48
CA HIS A 170 -1.10 3.69 -0.16
C HIS A 170 -1.31 5.20 -0.10
N ALA A 171 -2.15 5.72 -0.99
CA ALA A 171 -2.46 7.15 -1.08
C ALA A 171 -3.50 7.60 -0.04
N LEU A 172 -4.63 6.90 0.03
CA LEU A 172 -5.84 7.34 0.73
C LEU A 172 -6.07 6.58 2.04
N GLY A 173 -5.38 5.46 2.26
CA GLY A 173 -5.58 4.60 3.43
C GLY A 173 -5.02 5.18 4.72
N ASN A 174 -4.25 6.27 4.68
CA ASN A 174 -3.60 6.90 5.83
C ASN A 174 -3.09 5.86 6.85
N LEU A 175 -2.38 4.85 6.33
CA LEU A 175 -2.00 3.64 7.05
C LEU A 175 -0.82 3.92 7.99
N PRO A 176 -0.74 3.20 9.13
CA PRO A 176 0.39 3.33 10.03
C PRO A 176 1.69 2.88 9.36
N VAL A 177 2.80 3.34 9.91
CA VAL A 177 4.17 2.99 9.47
C VAL A 177 4.92 2.49 10.71
N PRO A 178 5.70 1.42 10.63
CA PRO A 178 6.44 0.91 11.77
C PRO A 178 7.49 1.92 12.24
N GLU A 179 7.74 1.91 13.55
CA GLU A 179 8.95 2.53 14.07
C GLU A 179 10.16 1.75 13.55
N SER A 180 11.08 2.45 12.92
CA SER A 180 12.33 1.87 12.41
C SER A 180 13.52 2.56 13.05
N THR A 181 14.46 1.76 13.53
CA THR A 181 15.75 2.21 14.05
C THR A 181 16.60 2.88 12.96
N HIS A 182 16.45 2.46 11.70
CA HIS A 182 17.21 2.96 10.57
C HIS A 182 16.28 3.71 9.61
N LYS A 183 16.55 5.00 9.39
CA LYS A 183 15.80 5.86 8.47
C LYS A 183 16.77 6.51 7.48
N PHE A 184 16.32 6.64 6.25
CA PHE A 184 16.98 7.44 5.23
C PHE A 184 16.45 8.87 5.35
N PHE A 185 17.35 9.86 5.50
CA PHE A 185 17.02 11.28 5.57
C PHE A 185 17.09 11.94 4.18
#